data_AF-A0A6V7Y5L5-F1
#
_entry.id   AF-A0A6V7Y5L5-F1
#
_cell.length_a   1.000
_cell.length_b   1.000
_cell.length_c   1.000
_cell.angle_alpha   90.00
_cell.angle_beta   90.00
_cell.angle_gamma   90.00
#
_symmetry.space_group_name_H-M   'P 1'
#
loop_
_entity.id
_entity.type
_entity.pdbx_description
1 polymer ?
#
loop_
_entity_poly.entity_id
_entity_poly.type
_entity_poly.pdbx_seq_one_letter_code
_entity_poly.pdbx_strand_id
1 'polypeptide(L)'
;MFCFFLSFIFYFWPSLILKQLTCAQLIPRVLLFNDPKYSAVTLSPDGKTVAFLAPNEFGISNVYTKCHSCKYSKPVTFENRRHISGYQWTGVPNIILFHQDNNGDENFRLYKVNITNPSPFNPVYTVNEQPGIKALIIGNNLRDHRVLIGLNDENPSFHNIYELDLINNQMRMIFHNQRFPAKIVVDNNLKIRMVVEEALDGSLVYYKLSDSANPSRLTSDRLNWVEYLRVPSEDRALTLPISFTQDNQKIYWQWGADTDLGQLVVHDFGRPEQNEVLYTAQKAQIGGVIFHPIERTVLSVTEIYHKPDIYVANTTVLDDMQYLVNLRPTGTPVIECMRLFF
;
A
#
# COMPACT_ATOMS: atom_id res chain seq x y z
N MET A 1 -75.21 -62.64 34.40
CA MET A 1 -74.66 -62.60 35.77
C MET A 1 -73.27 -61.99 35.67
N PHE A 2 -73.08 -60.85 36.35
CA PHE A 2 -71.88 -60.00 36.48
C PHE A 2 -71.29 -59.30 35.24
N CYS A 3 -71.63 -58.01 35.15
CA CYS A 3 -70.82 -56.94 34.54
C CYS A 3 -69.44 -56.85 35.19
N PHE A 4 -68.40 -56.63 34.39
CA PHE A 4 -67.20 -55.92 34.82
C PHE A 4 -66.76 -54.98 33.68
N PHE A 5 -66.90 -53.68 33.94
CA PHE A 5 -66.30 -52.60 33.14
C PHE A 5 -64.79 -52.57 33.45
N LEU A 6 -63.93 -52.74 32.44
CA LEU A 6 -62.51 -52.39 32.53
C LEU A 6 -62.31 -51.01 31.89
N SER A 7 -62.00 -50.03 32.74
CA SER A 7 -61.53 -48.70 32.35
C SER A 7 -60.05 -48.77 31.97
N PHE A 8 -59.72 -48.51 30.71
CA PHE A 8 -58.33 -48.37 30.26
C PHE A 8 -57.91 -46.90 30.37
N ILE A 9 -57.05 -46.61 31.35
CA ILE A 9 -56.37 -45.33 31.50
C ILE A 9 -55.20 -45.30 30.50
N PHE A 10 -55.33 -44.53 29.43
CA PHE A 10 -54.22 -44.24 28.51
C PHE A 10 -53.25 -43.25 29.18
N TYR A 11 -52.09 -43.73 29.63
CA TYR A 11 -50.98 -42.88 30.03
C TYR A 11 -50.38 -42.22 28.78
N PHE A 12 -50.64 -40.93 28.62
CA PHE A 12 -49.98 -40.06 27.63
C PHE A 12 -48.53 -39.87 28.07
N TRP A 13 -47.60 -40.60 27.47
CA TRP A 13 -46.16 -40.36 27.66
C TRP A 13 -45.79 -39.12 26.83
N PRO A 14 -45.38 -37.98 27.43
CA PRO A 14 -44.91 -36.86 26.63
C PRO A 14 -43.60 -37.31 25.96
N SER A 15 -43.65 -37.49 24.65
CA SER A 15 -42.45 -37.67 23.84
C SER A 15 -41.58 -36.43 24.02
N LEU A 16 -40.54 -36.56 24.84
CA LEU A 16 -39.52 -35.54 24.98
C LEU A 16 -38.84 -35.41 23.60
N ILE A 17 -39.24 -34.41 22.83
CA ILE A 17 -38.49 -33.97 21.66
C ILE A 17 -37.19 -33.38 22.23
N LEU A 18 -36.17 -34.22 22.39
CA LEU A 18 -34.80 -33.75 22.51
C LEU A 18 -34.51 -33.00 21.22
N LYS A 19 -34.68 -31.67 21.24
CA LYS A 19 -34.01 -30.80 20.29
C LYS A 19 -32.54 -31.17 20.37
N GLN A 20 -32.02 -31.80 19.31
CA GLN A 20 -30.58 -31.90 19.11
C GLN A 20 -30.04 -30.49 19.26
N LEU A 21 -29.35 -30.25 20.37
CA LEU A 21 -28.39 -29.16 20.47
C LEU A 21 -27.38 -29.48 19.37
N THR A 22 -27.54 -28.85 18.21
CA THR A 22 -26.50 -28.84 17.19
C THR A 22 -25.31 -28.18 17.85
N CYS A 23 -24.38 -29.00 18.35
CA CYS A 23 -23.07 -28.52 18.76
C CYS A 23 -22.48 -27.85 17.53
N ALA A 24 -22.53 -26.52 17.48
CA ALA A 24 -22.04 -25.78 16.33
C ALA A 24 -20.59 -26.20 16.10
N GLN A 25 -20.29 -26.68 14.90
CA GLN A 25 -18.92 -27.06 14.55
C GLN A 25 -18.03 -25.83 14.74
N LEU A 26 -17.15 -25.89 15.74
CA LEU A 26 -16.24 -24.79 16.02
C LEU A 26 -15.26 -24.65 14.86
N ILE A 27 -15.05 -23.41 14.39
CA ILE A 27 -14.01 -23.11 13.41
C ILE A 27 -12.67 -23.41 14.09
N PRO A 28 -11.81 -24.29 13.52
CA PRO A 28 -10.51 -24.57 14.08
C PRO A 28 -9.70 -23.28 14.24
N ARG A 29 -9.11 -23.05 15.43
CA ARG A 29 -8.28 -21.87 15.70
C ARG A 29 -7.17 -21.67 14.66
N VAL A 30 -6.60 -22.77 14.15
CA VAL A 30 -5.59 -22.71 13.09
C VAL A 30 -6.12 -22.07 11.79
N LEU A 31 -7.41 -22.15 11.48
CA LEU A 31 -7.97 -21.46 10.31
C LEU A 31 -8.12 -19.94 10.54
N LEU A 32 -8.17 -19.50 11.80
CA LEU A 32 -8.33 -18.09 12.17
C LEU A 32 -7.00 -17.37 12.43
N PHE A 33 -5.97 -18.10 12.88
CA PHE A 33 -4.71 -17.53 13.36
C PHE A 33 -3.48 -17.94 12.56
N ASN A 34 -3.63 -18.74 11.49
CA ASN A 34 -2.50 -19.08 10.64
C ASN A 34 -2.23 -17.95 9.63
N ASP A 35 -0.99 -17.86 9.18
CA ASP A 35 -0.58 -16.88 8.18
C ASP A 35 -1.39 -17.05 6.88
N PRO A 36 -1.63 -15.94 6.16
CA PRO A 36 -2.31 -16.01 4.88
C PRO A 36 -1.50 -16.85 3.91
N LYS A 37 -2.19 -17.72 3.16
CA LYS A 37 -1.55 -18.55 2.13
C LYS A 37 -0.88 -17.69 1.04
N TYR A 38 -1.47 -16.54 0.75
CA TYR A 38 -0.98 -15.55 -0.22
C TYR A 38 -1.27 -14.15 0.30
N SER A 39 -0.30 -13.24 0.18
CA SER A 39 -0.48 -11.81 0.48
C SER A 39 0.35 -10.94 -0.46
N ALA A 40 0.13 -9.62 -0.42
CA ALA A 40 0.87 -8.63 -1.22
C ALA A 40 0.99 -9.01 -2.71
N VAL A 41 -0.13 -9.36 -3.35
CA VAL A 41 -0.13 -9.79 -4.76
C VAL A 41 0.06 -8.56 -5.64
N THR A 42 1.11 -8.56 -6.48
CA THR A 42 1.36 -7.45 -7.41
C THR A 42 1.78 -7.96 -8.79
N LEU A 43 1.47 -7.19 -9.82
CA LEU A 43 1.90 -7.47 -11.19
C LEU A 43 3.25 -6.81 -11.46
N SER A 44 4.09 -7.40 -12.33
CA SER A 44 5.32 -6.78 -12.81
C SER A 44 5.02 -5.60 -13.75
N PRO A 45 5.93 -4.60 -13.87
CA PRO A 45 5.71 -3.42 -14.72
C PRO A 45 5.43 -3.75 -16.20
N ASP A 46 5.92 -4.89 -16.69
CA ASP A 46 5.68 -5.38 -18.05
C ASP A 46 4.39 -6.21 -18.21
N GLY A 47 3.64 -6.42 -17.12
CA GLY A 47 2.38 -7.16 -17.11
C GLY A 47 2.50 -8.68 -17.23
N LYS A 48 3.72 -9.25 -17.23
CA LYS A 48 3.92 -10.68 -17.57
C LYS A 48 3.96 -11.61 -16.36
N THR A 49 4.35 -11.09 -15.20
CA THR A 49 4.67 -11.87 -14.00
C THR A 49 3.92 -11.34 -12.81
N VAL A 50 3.18 -12.22 -12.13
CA VAL A 50 2.60 -11.93 -10.83
C VAL A 50 3.61 -12.32 -9.76
N ALA A 51 3.83 -11.46 -8.78
CA ALA A 51 4.51 -11.80 -7.54
C ALA A 51 3.53 -11.76 -6.37
N PHE A 52 3.87 -12.46 -5.29
CA PHE A 52 3.12 -12.48 -4.05
C PHE A 52 4.02 -13.03 -2.92
N LEU A 53 3.63 -12.76 -1.69
CA LEU A 53 4.21 -13.39 -0.52
C LEU A 53 3.46 -14.69 -0.20
N ALA A 54 4.21 -15.75 0.14
CA ALA A 54 3.67 -17.01 0.63
C ALA A 54 4.66 -17.69 1.59
N PRO A 55 4.17 -18.46 2.58
CA PRO A 55 5.04 -19.21 3.47
C PRO A 55 5.75 -20.35 2.73
N ASN A 56 7.02 -20.59 3.08
CA ASN A 56 7.77 -21.80 2.69
C ASN A 56 7.43 -22.99 3.61
N GLU A 57 8.19 -24.09 3.50
CA GLU A 57 8.00 -25.30 4.32
C GLU A 57 8.19 -25.07 5.84
N PHE A 58 8.89 -24.01 6.23
CA PHE A 58 9.09 -23.60 7.63
C PHE A 58 8.04 -22.59 8.11
N GLY A 59 7.04 -22.25 7.29
CA GLY A 59 6.07 -21.19 7.58
C GLY A 59 6.60 -19.78 7.35
N ILE A 60 7.82 -19.62 6.81
CA ILE A 60 8.45 -18.31 6.64
C ILE A 60 8.06 -17.67 5.31
N SER A 61 7.50 -16.48 5.39
CA SER A 61 7.03 -15.69 4.23
C SER A 61 8.18 -15.34 3.29
N ASN A 62 8.05 -15.73 2.03
CA ASN A 62 8.98 -15.48 0.94
C ASN A 62 8.26 -14.89 -0.27
N VAL A 63 9.01 -14.26 -1.17
CA VAL A 63 8.49 -13.79 -2.46
C VAL A 63 8.44 -14.96 -3.43
N TYR A 64 7.28 -15.17 -4.04
CA TYR A 64 7.05 -16.11 -5.12
C TYR A 64 6.66 -15.36 -6.38
N THR A 65 7.01 -15.93 -7.53
CA THR A 65 6.59 -15.42 -8.83
C THR A 65 5.85 -16.48 -9.62
N LYS A 66 4.94 -16.04 -10.47
CA LYS A 66 4.18 -16.87 -11.40
C LYS A 66 3.94 -16.09 -12.68
N CYS A 67 4.36 -16.62 -13.82
CA CYS A 67 3.98 -16.04 -15.10
C CYS A 67 2.48 -16.25 -15.36
N HIS A 68 1.83 -15.33 -16.08
CA HIS A 68 0.37 -15.38 -16.30
C HIS A 68 -0.13 -16.72 -16.91
N SER A 69 0.68 -17.37 -17.75
CA SER A 69 0.37 -18.66 -18.38
C SER A 69 0.93 -19.89 -17.64
N CYS A 70 1.72 -19.67 -16.59
CA CYS A 70 2.39 -20.73 -15.84
C CYS A 70 1.39 -21.47 -14.93
N LYS A 71 1.52 -22.79 -14.81
CA LYS A 71 0.72 -23.58 -13.86
C LYS A 71 1.19 -23.39 -12.41
N TYR A 72 2.51 -23.36 -12.21
CA TYR A 72 3.13 -23.35 -10.89
C TYR A 72 3.86 -22.03 -10.62
N SER A 73 3.82 -21.58 -9.37
CA SER A 73 4.66 -20.50 -8.86
C SER A 73 6.03 -21.04 -8.43
N LYS A 74 7.03 -20.17 -8.39
CA LYS A 74 8.39 -20.49 -7.92
C LYS A 74 8.84 -19.46 -6.88
N PRO A 75 9.53 -19.88 -5.81
CA PRO A 75 10.16 -18.93 -4.90
C PRO A 75 11.27 -18.17 -5.63
N VAL A 76 11.42 -16.89 -5.31
CA VAL A 76 12.53 -16.05 -5.79
C VAL A 76 13.39 -15.50 -4.66
N THR A 77 12.96 -15.71 -3.42
CA THR A 77 13.73 -15.53 -2.18
C THR A 77 13.69 -16.84 -1.39
N PHE A 78 14.66 -17.02 -0.48
CA PHE A 78 14.90 -18.29 0.21
C PHE A 78 15.15 -18.10 1.72
N GLU A 79 14.37 -17.23 2.35
CA GLU A 79 14.43 -16.91 3.77
C GLU A 79 13.87 -18.04 4.64
N ASN A 80 14.64 -18.50 5.64
CA ASN A 80 14.27 -19.62 6.51
C ASN A 80 14.09 -19.23 7.98
N ARG A 81 14.27 -17.95 8.32
CA ARG A 81 14.26 -17.49 9.72
C ARG A 81 13.32 -16.32 9.98
N ARG A 82 13.21 -15.40 9.02
CA ARG A 82 12.46 -14.15 9.18
C ARG A 82 11.55 -13.93 7.99
N HIS A 83 10.31 -13.58 8.28
CA HIS A 83 9.33 -13.27 7.25
C HIS A 83 9.81 -12.06 6.44
N ILE A 84 9.67 -12.15 5.12
CA ILE A 84 9.64 -10.96 4.28
C ILE A 84 8.33 -10.23 4.56
N SER A 85 8.44 -9.00 5.04
CA SER A 85 7.30 -8.16 5.44
C SER A 85 6.61 -7.53 4.22
N GLY A 86 7.37 -7.30 3.14
CA GLY A 86 6.85 -6.74 1.90
C GLY A 86 7.92 -6.70 0.81
N TYR A 87 7.48 -6.48 -0.42
CA TYR A 87 8.36 -6.35 -1.58
C TYR A 87 7.78 -5.34 -2.59
N GLN A 88 8.63 -4.87 -3.49
CA GLN A 88 8.26 -4.02 -4.61
C GLN A 88 8.99 -4.46 -5.88
N TRP A 89 8.26 -4.44 -7.00
CA TRP A 89 8.88 -4.45 -8.32
C TRP A 89 9.70 -3.18 -8.55
N THR A 90 10.61 -3.21 -9.50
CA THR A 90 11.40 -2.04 -9.88
C THR A 90 11.32 -1.78 -11.39
N GLY A 91 11.82 -0.64 -11.85
CA GLY A 91 11.95 -0.36 -13.28
C GLY A 91 13.00 -1.22 -13.99
N VAL A 92 13.87 -1.93 -13.25
CA VAL A 92 14.85 -2.86 -13.83
C VAL A 92 14.24 -4.26 -13.93
N PRO A 93 14.24 -4.88 -15.13
CA PRO A 93 13.73 -6.23 -15.30
C PRO A 93 14.37 -7.23 -14.34
N ASN A 94 13.56 -8.09 -13.74
CA ASN A 94 13.98 -9.13 -12.80
C ASN A 94 14.71 -8.63 -11.54
N ILE A 95 14.63 -7.34 -11.21
CA ILE A 95 15.10 -6.83 -9.93
C ILE A 95 13.89 -6.51 -9.07
N ILE A 96 13.86 -7.08 -7.86
CA ILE A 96 12.89 -6.74 -6.82
C ILE A 96 13.61 -6.20 -5.60
N LEU A 97 12.91 -5.32 -4.90
CA LEU A 97 13.28 -4.88 -3.56
C LEU A 97 12.39 -5.56 -2.54
N PHE A 98 12.93 -5.98 -1.42
CA PHE A 98 12.13 -6.50 -0.31
C PHE A 98 12.68 -6.03 1.02
N HIS A 99 11.83 -6.01 2.04
CA HIS A 99 12.24 -5.59 3.38
C HIS A 99 11.89 -6.64 4.43
N GLN A 100 12.76 -6.71 5.44
CA GLN A 100 12.59 -7.56 6.60
C GLN A 100 12.85 -6.75 7.87
N ASP A 101 12.08 -7.06 8.90
CA ASP A 101 12.34 -6.59 10.26
C ASP A 101 13.54 -7.33 10.88
N ASN A 102 14.26 -6.65 11.77
CA ASN A 102 15.44 -7.19 12.45
C ASN A 102 15.13 -7.54 13.92
N ASN A 103 14.51 -8.70 14.12
CA ASN A 103 14.18 -9.23 15.44
C ASN A 103 13.21 -8.38 16.28
N GLY A 104 12.26 -7.70 15.64
CA GLY A 104 11.25 -6.90 16.34
C GLY A 104 11.73 -5.51 16.76
N ASP A 105 12.85 -5.04 16.18
CA ASP A 105 13.38 -3.70 16.47
C ASP A 105 12.76 -2.61 15.58
N GLU A 106 11.92 -2.99 14.61
CA GLU A 106 11.25 -2.11 13.64
C GLU A 106 12.21 -1.29 12.74
N ASN A 107 13.50 -1.61 12.77
CA ASN A 107 14.54 -1.06 11.92
C ASN A 107 14.65 -1.94 10.66
N PHE A 108 13.63 -1.80 9.80
CA PHE A 108 13.55 -2.57 8.57
C PHE A 108 14.81 -2.41 7.71
N ARG A 109 15.33 -3.55 7.26
CA ARG A 109 16.39 -3.64 6.27
C ARG A 109 15.80 -3.79 4.90
N LEU A 110 16.37 -3.07 3.94
CA LEU A 110 16.03 -3.13 2.54
C LEU A 110 17.05 -3.98 1.79
N TYR A 111 16.54 -4.90 0.99
CA TYR A 111 17.32 -5.84 0.21
C TYR A 111 16.96 -5.74 -1.27
N LYS A 112 17.93 -5.99 -2.13
CA LYS A 112 17.78 -6.08 -3.58
C LYS A 112 18.21 -7.46 -4.04
N VAL A 113 17.40 -8.11 -4.87
CA VAL A 113 17.73 -9.42 -5.44
C VAL A 113 17.39 -9.46 -6.93
N ASN A 114 18.26 -10.13 -7.70
CA ASN A 114 17.97 -10.50 -9.08
C ASN A 114 17.28 -11.86 -9.11
N ILE A 115 16.07 -11.89 -9.65
CA ILE A 115 15.21 -13.07 -9.70
C ILE A 115 15.36 -13.86 -11.01
N THR A 116 16.32 -13.48 -11.86
CA THR A 116 16.70 -14.29 -13.03
C THR A 116 17.32 -15.59 -12.54
N ASN A 117 16.74 -16.74 -12.91
CA ASN A 117 17.17 -18.06 -12.44
C ASN A 117 17.31 -18.12 -10.91
N PRO A 118 16.19 -18.04 -10.17
CA PRO A 118 16.20 -17.92 -8.73
C PRO A 118 16.88 -19.14 -8.10
N SER A 119 17.77 -18.89 -7.15
CA SER A 119 18.52 -19.90 -6.41
C SER A 119 18.79 -19.39 -4.99
N PRO A 120 18.81 -20.28 -3.96
CA PRO A 120 19.20 -19.91 -2.60
C PRO A 120 20.65 -19.40 -2.51
N PHE A 121 21.45 -19.62 -3.55
CA PHE A 121 22.83 -19.14 -3.64
C PHE A 121 22.97 -17.81 -4.40
N ASN A 122 21.87 -17.26 -4.93
CA ASN A 122 21.93 -15.96 -5.60
C ASN A 122 22.31 -14.87 -4.59
N PRO A 123 23.21 -13.95 -4.94
CA PRO A 123 23.60 -12.87 -4.06
C PRO A 123 22.41 -11.95 -3.80
N VAL A 124 22.19 -11.63 -2.53
CA VAL A 124 21.25 -10.60 -2.08
C VAL A 124 22.08 -9.40 -1.64
N TYR A 125 21.79 -8.24 -2.22
CA TYR A 125 22.44 -6.99 -1.84
C TYR A 125 21.64 -6.34 -0.71
N THR A 126 22.31 -6.05 0.41
CA THR A 126 21.70 -5.33 1.54
C THR A 126 21.98 -3.83 1.36
N VAL A 127 20.93 -3.00 1.33
CA VAL A 127 21.06 -1.55 1.09
C VAL A 127 21.58 -0.83 2.33
N ASN A 128 21.08 -1.20 3.52
CA ASN A 128 21.45 -0.62 4.81
C ASN A 128 22.02 -1.70 5.74
N GLU A 129 23.31 -2.01 5.58
CA GLU A 129 23.99 -3.05 6.39
C GLU A 129 24.26 -2.60 7.83
N GLN A 130 24.32 -1.30 8.07
CA GLN A 130 24.66 -0.73 9.37
C GLN A 130 23.59 -1.05 10.42
N PRO A 131 23.96 -1.52 11.62
CA PRO A 131 23.01 -1.80 12.70
C PRO A 131 22.23 -0.54 13.12
N GLY A 132 20.93 -0.70 13.39
CA GLY A 132 20.06 0.39 13.88
C GLY A 132 19.59 1.38 12.81
N ILE A 133 20.01 1.21 11.54
CA ILE A 133 19.56 2.06 10.44
C ILE A 133 18.33 1.44 9.79
N LYS A 134 17.24 2.19 9.78
CA LYS A 134 15.99 1.89 9.09
C LYS A 134 16.04 2.42 7.66
N ALA A 135 15.58 1.60 6.72
CA ALA A 135 15.41 2.00 5.33
C ALA A 135 13.93 2.04 4.94
N LEU A 136 13.55 3.09 4.19
CA LEU A 136 12.23 3.27 3.62
C LEU A 136 12.33 3.55 2.13
N ILE A 137 11.44 3.00 1.31
CA ILE A 137 11.33 3.41 -0.09
C ILE A 137 10.46 4.67 -0.16
N ILE A 138 11.07 5.80 -0.53
CA ILE A 138 10.40 7.09 -0.66
C ILE A 138 9.80 7.27 -2.04
N GLY A 139 10.46 6.72 -3.07
CA GLY A 139 10.04 6.86 -4.45
C GLY A 139 10.50 5.72 -5.33
N ASN A 140 9.56 5.12 -6.05
CA ASN A 140 9.81 4.10 -7.05
C ASN A 140 8.84 4.33 -8.21
N ASN A 141 9.35 4.75 -9.36
CA ASN A 141 8.51 5.12 -10.51
C ASN A 141 8.26 3.95 -11.47
N LEU A 142 8.78 2.75 -11.15
CA LEU A 142 8.64 1.49 -11.90
C LEU A 142 9.11 1.55 -13.36
N ARG A 143 9.91 2.56 -13.72
CA ARG A 143 10.39 2.80 -15.09
C ARG A 143 11.89 3.06 -15.14
N ASP A 144 12.41 3.69 -14.11
CA ASP A 144 13.81 4.07 -13.98
C ASP A 144 14.58 2.98 -13.22
N HIS A 145 15.88 2.86 -13.51
CA HIS A 145 16.84 2.11 -12.70
C HIS A 145 17.10 2.71 -11.31
N ARG A 146 16.63 3.94 -11.07
CA ARG A 146 16.81 4.65 -9.80
C ARG A 146 15.59 4.47 -8.90
N VAL A 147 15.85 4.36 -7.60
CA VAL A 147 14.85 4.43 -6.53
C VAL A 147 15.31 5.42 -5.47
N LEU A 148 14.37 6.09 -4.82
CA LEU A 148 14.66 6.97 -3.69
C LEU A 148 14.45 6.23 -2.38
N ILE A 149 15.49 6.19 -1.57
CA ILE A 149 15.54 5.51 -0.27
C ILE A 149 15.75 6.55 0.83
N GLY A 150 14.97 6.45 1.90
CA GLY A 150 15.17 7.21 3.13
C GLY A 150 15.95 6.37 4.13
N LEU A 151 17.02 6.92 4.70
CA LEU A 151 17.82 6.31 5.77
C LEU A 151 17.91 7.25 6.96
N ASN A 152 17.67 6.76 8.17
CA ASN A 152 17.85 7.51 9.42
C ASN A 152 19.28 7.35 9.99
N ASP A 153 20.27 7.45 9.11
CA ASP A 153 21.68 7.13 9.36
C ASP A 153 22.44 8.14 10.23
N GLU A 154 22.01 9.40 10.20
CA GLU A 154 22.60 10.45 11.05
C GLU A 154 21.75 10.75 12.30
N ASN A 155 20.42 10.71 12.15
CA ASN A 155 19.48 11.02 13.22
C ASN A 155 18.28 10.07 13.14
N PRO A 156 17.96 9.30 14.20
CA PRO A 156 16.84 8.38 14.20
C PRO A 156 15.47 9.01 13.85
N SER A 157 15.30 10.31 14.12
CA SER A 157 14.07 11.05 13.86
C SER A 157 13.89 11.51 12.41
N PHE A 158 14.96 11.55 11.60
CA PHE A 158 14.92 12.11 10.25
C PHE A 158 15.58 11.18 9.24
N HIS A 159 14.91 11.00 8.10
CA HIS A 159 15.49 10.23 7.01
C HIS A 159 16.17 11.16 6.01
N ASN A 160 17.47 10.98 5.82
CA ASN A 160 18.21 11.46 4.66
C ASN A 160 17.75 10.72 3.42
N ILE A 161 17.63 11.40 2.28
CA ILE A 161 17.16 10.77 1.05
C ILE A 161 18.32 10.54 0.09
N TYR A 162 18.41 9.29 -0.33
CA TYR A 162 19.40 8.75 -1.23
C TYR A 162 18.73 8.31 -2.53
N GLU A 163 19.39 8.58 -3.64
CA GLU A 163 19.12 7.93 -4.92
C GLU A 163 19.99 6.67 -4.99
N LEU A 164 19.37 5.49 -5.08
CA LEU A 164 20.02 4.21 -5.28
C LEU A 164 19.89 3.79 -6.76
N ASP A 165 21.02 3.54 -7.41
CA ASP A 165 21.08 2.92 -8.73
C ASP A 165 21.00 1.40 -8.59
N LEU A 166 19.93 0.82 -9.14
CA LEU A 166 19.64 -0.61 -9.04
C LEU A 166 20.53 -1.49 -9.93
N ILE A 167 21.32 -0.93 -10.84
CA ILE A 167 22.23 -1.67 -11.71
C ILE A 167 23.58 -1.83 -11.02
N ASN A 168 24.16 -0.74 -10.53
CA ASN A 168 25.54 -0.72 -10.00
C ASN A 168 25.64 -0.60 -8.46
N ASN A 169 24.51 -0.47 -7.75
CA ASN A 169 24.44 -0.30 -6.29
C ASN A 169 25.01 1.01 -5.75
N GLN A 170 25.28 2.00 -6.59
CA GLN A 170 25.75 3.29 -6.11
C GLN A 170 24.60 4.05 -5.44
N MET A 171 24.90 4.62 -4.28
CA MET A 171 24.00 5.50 -3.54
C MET A 171 24.54 6.91 -3.52
N ARG A 172 23.67 7.89 -3.77
CA ARG A 172 23.99 9.31 -3.71
C ARG A 172 22.95 10.04 -2.88
N MET A 173 23.37 10.75 -1.84
CA MET A 173 22.47 11.62 -1.08
C MET A 173 21.96 12.74 -1.99
N ILE A 174 20.65 12.93 -2.04
CA ILE A 174 19.98 14.00 -2.80
C ILE A 174 19.25 14.99 -1.89
N PHE A 175 19.00 14.62 -0.63
CA PHE A 175 18.43 15.52 0.37
C PHE A 175 18.98 15.20 1.75
N HIS A 176 19.67 16.18 2.33
CA HIS A 176 20.16 16.14 3.71
C HIS A 176 19.10 16.72 4.64
N ASN A 177 18.48 15.86 5.46
CA ASN A 177 17.28 16.19 6.21
C ASN A 177 17.54 16.21 7.72
N GLN A 178 17.40 17.39 8.31
CA GLN A 178 17.56 17.62 9.75
C GLN A 178 16.33 18.25 10.39
N ARG A 179 15.17 18.24 9.71
CA ARG A 179 13.96 18.96 10.14
C ARG A 179 12.66 18.18 9.98
N PHE A 180 12.49 17.43 8.90
CA PHE A 180 11.20 16.89 8.50
C PHE A 180 11.08 15.40 8.87
N PRO A 181 10.35 15.03 9.93
CA PRO A 181 10.20 13.63 10.35
C PRO A 181 9.09 12.90 9.58
N ALA A 182 8.22 13.65 8.90
CA ALA A 182 7.04 13.14 8.25
C ALA A 182 7.28 12.79 6.77
N LYS A 183 6.22 12.83 5.97
CA LYS A 183 6.22 12.40 4.56
C LYS A 183 7.04 13.34 3.67
N ILE A 184 7.73 12.74 2.71
CA ILE A 184 8.35 13.44 1.57
C ILE A 184 7.56 13.06 0.32
N VAL A 185 7.16 14.07 -0.45
CA VAL A 185 6.34 13.89 -1.65
C VAL A 185 7.20 14.07 -2.89
N VAL A 186 7.19 13.07 -3.75
CA VAL A 186 8.00 13.02 -4.97
C VAL A 186 7.11 12.97 -6.21
N ASP A 187 7.58 13.55 -7.31
CA ASP A 187 6.89 13.53 -8.59
C ASP A 187 7.13 12.23 -9.39
N ASN A 188 6.54 12.12 -10.58
CA ASN A 188 6.68 10.94 -11.43
C ASN A 188 8.12 10.70 -11.94
N ASN A 189 9.00 11.70 -11.81
CA ASN A 189 10.41 11.68 -12.20
C ASN A 189 11.35 11.53 -11.00
N LEU A 190 10.82 11.17 -9.82
CA LEU A 190 11.59 11.04 -8.58
C LEU A 190 12.25 12.35 -8.14
N LYS A 191 11.62 13.51 -8.42
CA LYS A 191 12.04 14.79 -7.84
C LYS A 191 11.25 15.05 -6.57
N ILE A 192 11.95 15.45 -5.51
CA ILE A 192 11.30 15.93 -4.28
C ILE A 192 10.56 17.22 -4.60
N ARG A 193 9.25 17.24 -4.30
CA ARG A 193 8.36 18.37 -4.55
C ARG A 193 7.87 19.02 -3.28
N MET A 194 7.57 18.21 -2.26
CA MET A 194 7.12 18.71 -0.96
C MET A 194 7.72 17.91 0.19
N VAL A 195 7.79 18.57 1.33
CA VAL A 195 8.09 18.00 2.64
C VAL A 195 7.00 18.41 3.62
N VAL A 196 6.79 17.60 4.65
CA VAL A 196 5.72 17.82 5.62
C VAL A 196 6.30 18.00 7.02
N GLU A 197 5.75 18.96 7.75
CA GLU A 197 6.04 19.19 9.17
C GLU A 197 4.72 19.16 9.94
N GLU A 198 4.74 18.55 11.13
CA GLU A 198 3.63 18.64 12.06
C GLU A 198 3.88 19.82 13.00
N ALA A 199 2.93 20.75 13.05
CA ALA A 199 3.00 21.90 13.95
C ALA A 199 2.54 21.52 15.37
N LEU A 200 2.82 22.39 16.35
CA LEU A 200 2.50 22.14 17.77
C LEU A 200 0.99 22.01 18.05
N ASP A 201 0.15 22.58 17.19
CA ASP A 201 -1.31 22.47 17.26
C ASP A 201 -1.85 21.19 16.58
N GLY A 202 -0.97 20.32 16.08
CA GLY A 202 -1.33 19.09 15.38
C GLY A 202 -1.69 19.28 13.90
N SER A 203 -1.60 20.52 13.38
CA SER A 203 -1.78 20.78 11.94
C SER A 203 -0.61 20.22 11.12
N LEU A 204 -0.90 19.81 9.88
CA LEU A 204 0.14 19.42 8.92
C LEU A 204 0.47 20.59 8.01
N VAL A 205 1.74 20.96 7.94
CA VAL A 205 2.25 22.01 7.06
C VAL A 205 3.06 21.36 5.94
N TYR A 206 2.51 21.45 4.74
CA TYR A 206 3.21 21.09 3.51
C TYR A 206 4.05 22.28 3.07
N TYR A 207 5.32 22.03 2.78
CA TYR A 207 6.23 23.00 2.18
C TYR A 207 6.60 22.56 0.77
N LYS A 208 6.66 23.50 -0.16
CA LYS A 208 7.26 23.30 -1.49
C LYS A 208 8.64 23.95 -1.55
N LEU A 209 9.42 23.60 -2.57
CA LEU A 209 10.69 24.27 -2.84
C LEU A 209 10.47 25.78 -3.08
N SER A 210 11.36 26.58 -2.50
CA SER A 210 11.49 28.01 -2.79
C SER A 210 12.22 28.24 -4.12
N ASP A 211 12.13 29.45 -4.65
CA ASP A 211 12.82 29.82 -5.89
C ASP A 211 14.35 29.90 -5.70
N SER A 212 14.82 30.06 -4.46
CA SER A 212 16.24 30.09 -4.10
C SER A 212 16.81 28.70 -3.80
N ALA A 213 15.98 27.66 -3.73
CA ALA A 213 16.45 26.31 -3.42
C ALA A 213 17.34 25.79 -4.55
N ASN A 214 18.39 25.04 -4.19
CA ASN A 214 19.22 24.32 -5.15
C ASN A 214 18.86 22.82 -5.14
N PRO A 215 18.14 22.31 -6.15
CA PRO A 215 17.73 20.90 -6.16
C PRO A 215 18.88 19.89 -6.16
N SER A 216 20.08 20.30 -6.59
CA SER A 216 21.26 19.41 -6.62
C SER A 216 21.98 19.33 -5.27
N ARG A 217 21.65 20.21 -4.32
CA ARG A 217 22.23 20.27 -2.96
C ARG A 217 21.14 20.62 -1.96
N LEU A 218 20.06 19.83 -1.97
CA LEU A 218 18.89 20.13 -1.16
C LEU A 218 19.16 19.80 0.31
N THR A 219 18.82 20.75 1.18
CA THR A 219 18.89 20.58 2.64
C THR A 219 17.60 21.05 3.30
N SER A 220 17.41 20.71 4.58
CA SER A 220 16.25 21.15 5.35
C SER A 220 16.31 22.62 5.83
N ASP A 221 17.24 23.43 5.32
CA ASP A 221 17.32 24.86 5.59
C ASP A 221 15.99 25.55 5.24
N ARG A 222 15.49 26.40 6.14
CA ARG A 222 14.23 27.14 5.97
C ARG A 222 14.20 27.93 4.65
N LEU A 223 15.32 28.44 4.16
CA LEU A 223 15.39 29.18 2.90
C LEU A 223 15.09 28.33 1.66
N ASN A 224 15.22 27.01 1.74
CA ASN A 224 14.88 26.09 0.64
C ASN A 224 13.38 25.83 0.52
N TRP A 225 12.57 26.25 1.50
CA TRP A 225 11.19 25.79 1.67
C TRP A 225 10.24 26.95 1.94
N VAL A 226 9.14 27.00 1.19
CA VAL A 226 8.05 27.95 1.41
C VAL A 226 6.77 27.18 1.71
N GLU A 227 5.95 27.70 2.62
CA GLU A 227 4.67 27.08 2.96
C GLU A 227 3.82 26.96 1.69
N TYR A 228 3.31 25.75 1.46
CA TYR A 228 2.46 25.41 0.34
C TYR A 228 1.01 25.32 0.79
N LEU A 229 0.75 24.52 1.82
CA LEU A 229 -0.58 24.28 2.36
C LEU A 229 -0.49 23.95 3.84
N ARG A 230 -1.34 24.56 4.65
CA ARG A 230 -1.56 24.18 6.05
C ARG A 230 -2.91 23.50 6.16
N VAL A 231 -2.89 22.27 6.66
CA VAL A 231 -4.07 21.45 6.89
C VAL A 231 -4.34 21.43 8.40
N PRO A 232 -5.50 21.91 8.86
CA PRO A 232 -5.89 21.83 10.26
C PRO A 232 -5.89 20.40 10.81
N SER A 233 -5.77 20.27 12.13
CA SER A 233 -5.66 18.95 12.78
C SER A 233 -6.88 18.06 12.54
N GLU A 234 -8.06 18.65 12.43
CA GLU A 234 -9.34 18.01 12.14
C GLU A 234 -9.40 17.42 10.72
N ASP A 235 -8.73 18.06 9.77
CA ASP A 235 -8.78 17.68 8.34
C ASP A 235 -7.61 16.79 7.93
N ARG A 236 -6.62 16.57 8.81
CA ARG A 236 -5.37 15.86 8.47
C ARG A 236 -5.60 14.43 7.99
N ALA A 237 -6.67 13.78 8.45
CA ALA A 237 -7.02 12.41 8.06
C ALA A 237 -7.60 12.33 6.65
N LEU A 238 -8.13 13.44 6.12
CA LEU A 238 -8.84 13.51 4.85
C LEU A 238 -8.13 14.37 3.80
N THR A 239 -7.05 15.06 4.16
CA THR A 239 -6.33 15.96 3.26
C THR A 239 -4.89 15.52 3.03
N LEU A 240 -4.63 14.89 1.88
CA LEU A 240 -3.30 14.41 1.51
C LEU A 240 -3.04 14.41 -0.01
N PRO A 241 -1.79 14.61 -0.45
CA PRO A 241 -1.44 14.48 -1.86
C PRO A 241 -1.48 13.01 -2.29
N ILE A 242 -2.10 12.76 -3.44
CA ILE A 242 -2.27 11.41 -4.00
C ILE A 242 -1.24 11.14 -5.10
N SER A 243 -1.22 11.95 -6.16
CA SER A 243 -0.33 11.74 -7.31
C SER A 243 -0.20 13.00 -8.16
N PHE A 244 0.88 13.12 -8.93
CA PHE A 244 1.02 14.13 -9.97
C PHE A 244 0.42 13.66 -11.29
N THR A 245 -0.05 14.60 -12.11
CA THR A 245 -0.35 14.38 -13.54
C THR A 245 0.90 13.96 -14.30
N GLN A 246 0.74 13.40 -15.51
CA GLN A 246 1.84 12.84 -16.30
C GLN A 246 2.99 13.84 -16.51
N ASP A 247 2.66 15.10 -16.74
CA ASP A 247 3.59 16.22 -16.95
C ASP A 247 4.16 16.83 -15.66
N ASN A 248 3.66 16.39 -14.49
CA ASN A 248 3.94 16.93 -13.16
C ASN A 248 3.62 18.43 -12.98
N GLN A 249 2.72 18.99 -13.79
CA GLN A 249 2.25 20.37 -13.66
C GLN A 249 1.11 20.49 -12.65
N LYS A 250 0.23 19.49 -12.58
CA LYS A 250 -0.89 19.43 -11.63
C LYS A 250 -0.71 18.30 -10.63
N ILE A 251 -1.42 18.40 -9.51
CA ILE A 251 -1.40 17.41 -8.44
C ILE A 251 -2.82 17.05 -8.02
N TYR A 252 -3.09 15.76 -7.91
CA TYR A 252 -4.31 15.21 -7.34
C TYR A 252 -4.19 15.12 -5.82
N TRP A 253 -5.24 15.53 -5.12
CA TRP A 253 -5.34 15.50 -3.66
C TRP A 253 -6.62 14.82 -3.22
N GLN A 254 -6.55 14.11 -2.10
CA GLN A 254 -7.72 13.95 -1.25
C GLN A 254 -7.84 15.25 -0.47
N TRP A 255 -9.05 15.80 -0.41
CA TRP A 255 -9.31 17.11 0.17
C TRP A 255 -10.43 17.00 1.20
N GLY A 256 -10.14 17.31 2.46
CA GLY A 256 -11.10 17.24 3.56
C GLY A 256 -11.89 18.52 3.80
N ALA A 257 -11.34 19.68 3.43
CA ALA A 257 -11.95 20.97 3.80
C ALA A 257 -13.40 21.07 3.30
N ASP A 258 -14.26 21.58 4.18
CA ASP A 258 -15.70 21.76 3.96
C ASP A 258 -16.50 20.47 3.65
N THR A 259 -15.94 19.28 3.95
CA THR A 259 -16.63 17.99 3.76
C THR A 259 -16.32 16.95 4.83
N ASP A 260 -17.33 16.16 5.22
CA ASP A 260 -17.13 15.07 6.20
C ASP A 260 -16.50 13.80 5.59
N LEU A 261 -16.64 13.61 4.27
CA LEU A 261 -16.23 12.38 3.57
C LEU A 261 -15.03 12.58 2.63
N GLY A 262 -14.63 13.83 2.38
CA GLY A 262 -13.55 14.17 1.47
C GLY A 262 -13.95 14.24 0.00
N GLN A 263 -13.09 14.89 -0.77
CA GLN A 263 -13.20 15.07 -2.21
C GLN A 263 -11.89 14.65 -2.90
N LEU A 264 -11.99 14.19 -4.14
CA LEU A 264 -10.84 14.12 -5.04
C LEU A 264 -10.78 15.44 -5.81
N VAL A 265 -9.70 16.18 -5.63
CA VAL A 265 -9.46 17.45 -6.31
C VAL A 265 -8.19 17.41 -7.13
N VAL A 266 -8.08 18.32 -8.09
CA VAL A 266 -6.85 18.57 -8.85
C VAL A 266 -6.62 20.07 -8.98
N HIS A 267 -5.35 20.49 -8.92
CA HIS A 267 -4.96 21.88 -9.12
C HIS A 267 -3.54 21.98 -9.65
N ASP A 268 -3.19 23.16 -10.18
CA ASP A 268 -1.82 23.47 -10.58
C ASP A 268 -0.88 23.40 -9.37
N PHE A 269 0.24 22.71 -9.51
CA PHE A 269 1.22 22.61 -8.44
C PHE A 269 1.79 23.99 -8.12
N GLY A 270 1.68 24.38 -6.85
CA GLY A 270 1.97 25.75 -6.38
C GLY A 270 0.73 26.62 -6.14
N ARG A 271 -0.47 26.18 -6.54
CA ARG A 271 -1.74 26.93 -6.43
C ARG A 271 -2.87 26.13 -5.76
N PRO A 272 -2.73 25.72 -4.48
CA PRO A 272 -3.73 24.91 -3.79
C PRO A 272 -5.07 25.62 -3.57
N GLU A 273 -5.13 26.93 -3.78
CA GLU A 273 -6.37 27.72 -3.76
C GLU A 273 -7.26 27.52 -5.00
N GLN A 274 -6.74 26.88 -6.05
CA GLN A 274 -7.43 26.70 -7.34
C GLN A 274 -7.90 25.26 -7.56
N ASN A 275 -8.50 24.66 -6.53
CA ASN A 275 -8.99 23.29 -6.59
C ASN A 275 -10.13 23.13 -7.60
N GLU A 276 -9.96 22.20 -8.52
CA GLU A 276 -11.02 21.63 -9.35
C GLU A 276 -11.49 20.33 -8.71
N VAL A 277 -12.77 20.25 -8.32
CA VAL A 277 -13.37 19.05 -7.75
C VAL A 277 -13.66 18.05 -8.88
N LEU A 278 -13.01 16.89 -8.83
CA LEU A 278 -13.24 15.79 -9.78
C LEU A 278 -14.29 14.81 -9.28
N TYR A 279 -14.35 14.62 -7.96
CA TYR A 279 -15.29 13.70 -7.33
C TYR A 279 -15.56 14.13 -5.89
N THR A 280 -16.84 14.09 -5.48
CA THR A 280 -17.26 14.32 -4.10
C THR A 280 -17.84 13.04 -3.55
N ALA A 281 -17.26 12.53 -2.46
CA ALA A 281 -17.74 11.31 -1.83
C ALA A 281 -19.17 11.46 -1.31
N GLN A 282 -19.97 10.40 -1.47
CA GLN A 282 -21.41 10.44 -1.16
C GLN A 282 -21.81 9.49 -0.02
N LYS A 283 -21.13 8.34 0.12
CA LYS A 283 -21.49 7.33 1.13
C LYS A 283 -20.43 7.15 2.19
N ALA A 284 -19.16 7.14 1.79
CA ALA A 284 -18.03 6.95 2.69
C ALA A 284 -16.77 7.62 2.15
N GLN A 285 -15.74 7.72 2.99
CA GLN A 285 -14.45 8.27 2.60
C GLN A 285 -13.88 7.57 1.34
N ILE A 286 -13.24 8.37 0.49
CA ILE A 286 -12.42 7.87 -0.62
C ILE A 286 -11.29 7.00 -0.06
N GLY A 287 -11.37 5.70 -0.32
CA GLY A 287 -10.37 4.72 0.12
C GLY A 287 -9.36 4.34 -0.97
N GLY A 288 -9.59 4.75 -2.21
CA GLY A 288 -8.66 4.49 -3.30
C GLY A 288 -8.99 5.26 -4.57
N VAL A 289 -7.95 5.58 -5.34
CA VAL A 289 -8.07 6.16 -6.68
C VAL A 289 -7.19 5.38 -7.62
N ILE A 290 -7.75 4.90 -8.72
CA ILE A 290 -7.03 4.19 -9.77
C ILE A 290 -6.63 5.20 -10.83
N PHE A 291 -5.34 5.26 -11.14
CA PHE A 291 -4.81 6.09 -12.20
C PHE A 291 -4.34 5.24 -13.37
N HIS A 292 -4.46 5.78 -14.57
CA HIS A 292 -3.81 5.20 -15.73
C HIS A 292 -2.28 5.21 -15.50
N PRO A 293 -1.57 4.07 -15.66
CA PRO A 293 -0.17 3.95 -15.25
C PRO A 293 0.79 4.88 -16.02
N ILE A 294 0.43 5.22 -17.26
CA ILE A 294 1.22 6.08 -18.15
C ILE A 294 0.67 7.52 -18.15
N GLU A 295 -0.57 7.71 -18.62
CA GLU A 295 -1.25 9.01 -18.70
C GLU A 295 -1.54 9.69 -17.35
N ARG A 296 -1.51 8.95 -16.23
CA ARG A 296 -1.82 9.47 -14.88
C ARG A 296 -3.19 10.14 -14.76
N THR A 297 -4.11 9.82 -15.66
CA THR A 297 -5.51 10.23 -15.61
C THR A 297 -6.29 9.36 -14.62
N VAL A 298 -7.34 9.91 -14.01
CA VAL A 298 -8.19 9.17 -13.07
C VAL A 298 -9.05 8.18 -13.87
N LEU A 299 -8.98 6.90 -13.50
CA LEU A 299 -9.79 5.83 -14.09
C LEU A 299 -11.02 5.52 -13.24
N SER A 300 -10.85 5.42 -11.93
CA SER A 300 -11.94 5.20 -10.99
C SER A 300 -11.61 5.68 -9.58
N VAL A 301 -12.66 5.90 -8.79
CA VAL A 301 -12.60 6.24 -7.36
C VAL A 301 -13.32 5.16 -6.58
N THR A 302 -12.80 4.77 -5.42
CA THR A 302 -13.41 3.77 -4.56
C THR A 302 -13.78 4.40 -3.23
N GLU A 303 -15.04 4.29 -2.84
CA GLU A 303 -15.50 4.58 -1.48
C GLU A 303 -15.55 3.28 -0.67
N ILE A 304 -15.07 3.31 0.58
CA ILE A 304 -15.06 2.14 1.45
C ILE A 304 -16.08 2.33 2.56
N TYR A 305 -17.28 1.76 2.39
CA TYR A 305 -18.29 1.67 3.45
C TYR A 305 -18.26 0.26 4.09
N HIS A 306 -19.32 -0.53 3.95
CA HIS A 306 -19.29 -1.97 4.30
C HIS A 306 -18.49 -2.81 3.29
N LYS A 307 -18.48 -2.36 2.03
CA LYS A 307 -17.67 -2.90 0.94
C LYS A 307 -17.19 -1.73 0.06
N PRO A 308 -16.04 -1.87 -0.62
CA PRO A 308 -15.64 -1.07 -1.78
C PRO A 308 -16.76 -0.90 -2.80
N ASP A 309 -17.21 0.35 -2.96
CA ASP A 309 -18.05 0.79 -4.07
C ASP A 309 -17.15 1.53 -5.06
N ILE A 310 -17.06 1.04 -6.30
CA ILE A 310 -16.19 1.59 -7.35
C ILE A 310 -17.01 2.50 -8.26
N TYR A 311 -16.56 3.73 -8.43
CA TYR A 311 -17.11 4.75 -9.31
C TYR A 311 -16.15 4.97 -10.48
N VAL A 312 -16.59 4.59 -11.69
CA VAL A 312 -15.78 4.72 -12.90
C VAL A 312 -15.79 6.18 -13.37
N ALA A 313 -14.62 6.80 -13.41
CA ALA A 313 -14.43 8.17 -13.89
C ALA A 313 -14.11 8.21 -15.40
N ASN A 314 -13.49 7.15 -15.93
CA ASN A 314 -13.14 7.04 -17.34
C ASN A 314 -13.77 5.80 -17.97
N THR A 315 -14.55 5.98 -19.03
CA THR A 315 -15.28 4.88 -19.70
C THR A 315 -14.38 3.86 -20.38
N THR A 316 -13.08 4.14 -20.57
CA THR A 316 -12.13 3.17 -21.17
C THR A 316 -11.96 1.90 -20.34
N VAL A 317 -12.23 1.94 -19.04
CA VAL A 317 -12.16 0.77 -18.14
C VAL A 317 -13.54 0.25 -17.73
N LEU A 318 -14.62 0.80 -18.29
CA LEU A 318 -15.99 0.47 -17.85
C LEU A 318 -16.28 -1.02 -18.04
N ASP A 319 -15.94 -1.58 -19.21
CA ASP A 319 -16.19 -2.98 -19.51
C ASP A 319 -15.37 -3.93 -18.62
N ASP A 320 -14.12 -3.58 -18.34
CA ASP A 320 -13.24 -4.32 -17.43
C ASP A 320 -13.79 -4.32 -16.00
N MET A 321 -14.21 -3.15 -15.51
CA MET A 321 -14.80 -3.02 -14.17
C MET A 321 -16.11 -3.79 -14.06
N GLN A 322 -16.96 -3.72 -15.10
CA GLN A 322 -18.20 -4.48 -15.15
C GLN A 322 -17.94 -5.99 -15.17
N TYR A 323 -16.92 -6.44 -15.89
CA TYR A 323 -16.48 -7.82 -15.88
C TYR A 323 -16.06 -8.26 -14.46
N LEU A 324 -15.25 -7.47 -13.76
CA LEU A 324 -14.82 -7.78 -12.39
C LEU A 324 -15.99 -7.90 -11.41
N VAL A 325 -16.96 -6.99 -11.50
CA VAL A 325 -18.20 -7.04 -10.70
C VAL A 325 -19.00 -8.32 -11.01
N ASN A 326 -19.13 -8.66 -12.29
CA ASN A 326 -19.89 -9.84 -12.72
C ASN A 326 -19.17 -11.17 -12.40
N LEU A 327 -17.83 -11.18 -12.35
CA LEU A 327 -17.02 -12.37 -12.09
C LEU A 327 -17.29 -12.93 -10.67
N ARG A 328 -17.52 -12.05 -9.69
CA ARG A 328 -17.93 -12.42 -8.33
C ARG A 328 -18.95 -11.41 -7.79
N PRO A 329 -20.25 -11.55 -8.12
CA PRO A 329 -21.27 -10.56 -7.77
C PRO A 329 -21.47 -10.35 -6.26
N THR A 330 -21.19 -11.37 -5.46
CA THR A 330 -21.23 -11.32 -3.99
C THR A 330 -19.86 -11.03 -3.37
N GLY A 331 -18.82 -10.93 -4.20
CA GLY A 331 -17.47 -10.63 -3.77
C GLY A 331 -17.23 -9.13 -3.66
N THR A 332 -16.22 -8.78 -2.88
CA THR A 332 -15.68 -7.43 -2.84
C THR A 332 -14.48 -7.37 -3.77
N PRO A 333 -14.55 -6.70 -4.93
CA PRO A 333 -13.37 -6.49 -5.75
C PRO A 333 -12.41 -5.57 -5.00
N VAL A 334 -11.23 -6.08 -4.66
CA VAL A 334 -10.10 -5.28 -4.21
C VAL A 334 -9.17 -5.15 -5.41
N ILE A 335 -9.01 -3.93 -5.91
CA ILE A 335 -8.10 -3.65 -7.02
C ILE A 335 -6.78 -3.18 -6.42
N GLU A 336 -5.80 -4.09 -6.40
CA GLU A 336 -4.44 -3.78 -6.00
C GLU A 336 -3.76 -2.96 -7.10
N CYS A 337 -3.60 -1.66 -6.86
CA CYS A 337 -2.79 -0.79 -7.71
C CYS A 337 -1.31 -0.91 -7.29
N MET A 338 -0.39 -0.78 -8.24
CA MET A 338 1.07 -0.90 -8.06
C MET A 338 1.72 0.05 -7.04
N ARG A 339 0.96 0.84 -6.29
CA ARG A 339 1.44 1.69 -5.19
C ARG A 339 0.91 1.16 -3.86
N LEU A 340 1.81 0.58 -3.07
CA LEU A 340 1.59 0.44 -1.63
C LEU A 340 1.77 1.81 -1.00
N PHE A 341 0.77 2.28 -0.26
CA PHE A 341 0.92 3.35 0.70
C PHE A 341 1.71 2.80 1.90
N PHE A 342 2.73 3.54 2.34
CA PHE A 342 3.32 3.40 3.67
C PHE A 342 2.85 4.58 4.52
#